data_AF-A0A9W4DXR4-F1
#
_entry.id   AF-A0A9W4DXR4-F1
#
_cell.length_a   1.000
_cell.length_b   1.000
_cell.length_c   1.000
_cell.angle_alpha   90.00
_cell.angle_beta   90.00
_cell.angle_gamma   90.00
#
_symmetry.space_group_name_H-M   'P 1'
#
loop_
_entity.id
_entity.type
_entity.pdbx_description
1 polymer ?
#
loop_
_entity_poly.entity_id
_entity_poly.type
_entity_poly.pdbx_seq_one_letter_code
_entity_poly.pdbx_strand_id
1 'polypeptide(L)'
;MRTAELSVRTPHVEDALLRARTLAAAAGGYAGDEDTAVDAQGHATSTIQLRVPPAAYDGLLDDLARLGTLLGRKVSVDDVTSQVVDAQSRIKSQQASVDRVRKLMDQASGLSDVVSLESELSTRESALEALEAQQASLRAQADLATVTLRLSEPPVKAAVHKEPEKKKDGFWKTVGGALSDGWHAFYVTVRAVLVAVSAVLPFLALAAIVVVAWRLLRRWRPRTVPAGRPPAMPRTAAPLPKHPSVPGPRGGADLHQDAAQDPWTEPPAAPPVPPAKPSDGEQGPSD
;
A
#
# COMPACT_ATOMS: atom_id res chain seq x y z
N MET A 1 31.83 -24.18 -3.54
CA MET A 1 30.92 -23.59 -2.54
C MET A 1 29.47 -23.83 -2.93
N ARG A 2 28.55 -23.93 -1.95
CA ARG A 2 27.10 -23.99 -2.18
C ARG A 2 26.44 -22.82 -1.48
N THR A 3 25.55 -22.10 -2.16
CA THR A 3 24.79 -20.99 -1.59
C THR A 3 23.30 -21.15 -1.90
N ALA A 4 22.43 -20.83 -0.94
CA ALA A 4 20.99 -20.79 -1.14
C ALA A 4 20.37 -19.52 -0.58
N GLU A 5 19.31 -19.06 -1.24
CA GLU A 5 18.39 -18.05 -0.73
C GLU A 5 17.02 -18.71 -0.58
N LEU A 6 16.46 -18.68 0.64
CA LEU A 6 15.15 -19.23 0.96
C LEU A 6 14.26 -18.12 1.49
N SER A 7 13.12 -17.86 0.84
CA SER A 7 12.15 -16.86 1.30
C SER A 7 10.93 -17.59 1.86
N VAL A 8 10.68 -17.45 3.16
CA VAL A 8 9.61 -18.14 3.89
C VAL A 8 8.72 -17.12 4.59
N ARG A 9 7.40 -17.31 4.47
CA ARG A 9 6.40 -16.51 5.18
C ARG A 9 5.93 -17.24 6.42
N THR A 10 6.06 -16.62 7.59
CA THR A 10 5.71 -17.18 8.90
C THR A 10 4.78 -16.23 9.64
N PRO A 11 3.78 -16.69 10.43
CA PRO A 11 2.98 -15.82 11.30
C PRO A 11 3.78 -15.16 12.42
N HIS A 12 4.91 -15.76 12.82
CA HIS A 12 5.80 -15.27 13.89
C HIS A 12 7.25 -15.42 13.41
N VAL A 13 7.93 -14.30 13.20
CA VAL A 13 9.33 -14.29 12.70
C VAL A 13 10.32 -14.73 13.78
N GLU A 14 10.13 -14.27 15.02
CA GLU A 14 11.03 -14.57 16.14
C GLU A 14 11.09 -16.08 16.46
N ASP A 15 9.94 -16.75 16.56
CA ASP A 15 9.85 -18.21 16.71
C ASP A 15 10.54 -18.96 15.56
N ALA A 16 10.38 -18.47 14.33
CA ALA A 16 10.99 -19.08 13.16
C ALA A 16 12.51 -18.88 13.12
N LEU A 17 13.03 -17.74 13.60
CA LEU A 17 14.47 -17.52 13.78
C LEU A 17 15.06 -18.48 14.81
N LEU A 18 14.43 -18.62 15.98
CA LEU A 18 14.89 -19.55 17.02
C LEU A 18 14.88 -21.01 16.53
N ARG A 19 13.87 -21.40 15.75
CA ARG A 19 13.83 -22.71 15.09
C ARG A 19 14.89 -22.86 14.00
N ALA A 20 15.11 -21.84 13.18
CA ALA A 20 16.14 -21.87 12.14
C ALA A 20 17.56 -22.02 12.73
N ARG A 21 17.86 -21.28 13.81
CA ARG A 21 19.12 -21.38 14.56
C ARG A 21 19.31 -22.77 15.18
N THR A 22 18.27 -23.35 15.78
CA THR A 22 18.34 -24.69 16.40
C THR A 22 18.45 -25.82 15.36
N LEU A 23 17.76 -25.72 14.22
CA LEU A 23 17.93 -26.63 13.09
C LEU A 23 19.34 -26.56 12.51
N ALA A 24 19.90 -25.36 12.31
CA ALA A 24 21.27 -25.19 11.84
C ALA A 24 22.29 -25.79 12.83
N ALA A 25 22.12 -25.56 14.14
CA ALA A 25 22.96 -26.16 15.17
C ALA A 25 22.86 -27.69 15.21
N ALA A 26 21.65 -28.26 15.08
CA ALA A 26 21.45 -29.70 15.01
C ALA A 26 22.08 -30.34 13.75
N ALA A 27 22.15 -29.59 12.65
CA ALA A 27 22.84 -29.96 11.42
C ALA A 27 24.39 -29.82 11.50
N GLY A 28 24.96 -29.50 12.67
CA GLY A 28 26.40 -29.26 12.85
C GLY A 28 26.88 -27.92 12.26
N GLY A 29 25.96 -27.01 11.97
CA GLY A 29 26.21 -25.65 11.52
C GLY A 29 26.05 -24.59 12.61
N TYR A 30 26.06 -23.33 12.21
CA TYR A 30 25.87 -22.17 13.08
C TYR A 30 25.17 -21.02 12.35
N ALA A 31 24.57 -20.10 13.10
CA ALA A 31 24.08 -18.84 12.57
C ALA A 31 25.20 -17.79 12.52
N GLY A 32 25.28 -17.07 11.39
CA GLY A 32 26.14 -15.91 11.20
C GLY A 32 25.33 -14.61 11.31
N ASP A 33 25.52 -13.70 10.37
CA ASP A 33 24.86 -12.40 10.36
C ASP A 33 23.33 -12.53 10.34
N GLU A 34 22.68 -11.71 11.16
CA GLU A 34 21.23 -11.59 11.23
C GLU A 34 20.86 -10.10 11.24
N ASP A 35 19.93 -9.73 10.36
CA ASP A 35 19.33 -8.40 10.30
C ASP A 35 17.82 -8.54 10.43
N THR A 36 17.22 -7.75 11.33
CA THR A 36 15.77 -7.78 11.58
C THR A 36 15.22 -6.37 11.56
N ALA A 37 14.34 -6.11 10.59
CA ALA A 37 13.67 -4.84 10.40
C ALA A 37 12.16 -4.98 10.65
N VAL A 38 11.59 -4.05 11.41
CA VAL A 38 10.15 -3.94 11.63
C VAL A 38 9.66 -2.69 10.88
N ASP A 39 8.62 -2.83 10.06
CA ASP A 39 8.06 -1.70 9.33
C ASP A 39 7.12 -0.82 10.20
N ALA A 40 6.65 0.29 9.63
CA ALA A 40 5.75 1.22 10.33
C ALA A 40 4.37 0.63 10.63
N GLN A 41 4.03 -0.52 10.04
CA GLN A 41 2.80 -1.28 10.22
C GLN A 41 2.97 -2.39 11.29
N GLY A 42 4.20 -2.55 11.82
CA GLY A 42 4.55 -3.55 12.82
C GLY A 42 4.91 -4.92 12.25
N HIS A 43 5.09 -5.05 10.93
CA HIS A 43 5.48 -6.32 10.32
C HIS A 43 6.96 -6.59 10.50
N ALA A 44 7.28 -7.72 11.11
CA ALA A 44 8.65 -8.19 11.19
C ALA A 44 9.12 -8.77 9.85
N THR A 45 10.31 -8.38 9.43
CA THR A 45 11.11 -9.03 8.39
C THR A 45 12.48 -9.30 8.94
N SER A 46 13.03 -10.49 8.66
CA SER A 46 14.36 -10.86 9.13
C SER A 46 15.12 -11.64 8.08
N THR A 47 16.41 -11.37 7.96
CA THR A 47 17.34 -12.11 7.11
C THR A 47 18.44 -12.68 7.99
N ILE A 48 18.55 -14.00 8.05
CA ILE A 48 19.58 -14.73 8.79
C ILE A 48 20.44 -15.55 7.84
N GLN A 49 21.76 -15.46 7.98
CA GLN A 49 22.70 -16.35 7.31
C GLN A 49 23.01 -17.55 8.20
N LEU A 50 22.93 -18.75 7.63
CA LEU A 50 23.24 -20.01 8.28
C LEU A 50 24.40 -20.68 7.55
N ARG A 51 25.43 -21.08 8.28
CA ARG A 51 26.59 -21.81 7.77
C ARG A 51 26.44 -23.27 8.19
N VAL A 52 26.43 -24.20 7.23
CA VAL A 52 26.17 -25.64 7.49
C VAL A 52 27.13 -26.53 6.70
N PRO A 53 27.58 -27.68 7.25
CA PRO A 53 28.34 -28.66 6.49
C PRO A 53 27.58 -29.13 5.22
N PRO A 54 28.26 -29.29 4.07
CA PRO A 54 27.62 -29.70 2.81
C PRO A 54 26.78 -30.98 2.87
N ALA A 55 27.10 -31.91 3.79
CA ALA A 55 26.37 -33.16 3.98
C ALA A 55 24.97 -32.97 4.60
N ALA A 56 24.76 -31.92 5.40
CA ALA A 56 23.48 -31.63 6.05
C ALA A 56 22.69 -30.49 5.38
N TYR A 57 23.29 -29.84 4.38
CA TYR A 57 22.74 -28.70 3.65
C TYR A 57 21.34 -28.96 3.04
N ASP A 58 21.19 -30.06 2.30
CA ASP A 58 19.94 -30.35 1.58
C ASP A 58 18.79 -30.65 2.57
N GLY A 59 19.08 -31.34 3.68
CA GLY A 59 18.12 -31.57 4.77
C GLY A 59 17.72 -30.27 5.49
N LEU A 60 18.69 -29.41 5.81
CA LEU A 60 18.42 -28.12 6.43
C LEU A 60 17.51 -27.24 5.55
N LEU A 61 17.72 -27.21 4.23
CA LEU A 61 16.84 -26.45 3.33
C LEU A 61 15.38 -26.92 3.37
N ASP A 62 15.16 -28.23 3.43
CA ASP A 62 13.81 -28.79 3.48
C ASP A 62 13.15 -28.60 4.86
N ASP A 63 13.91 -28.59 5.96
CA ASP A 63 13.40 -28.27 7.30
C ASP A 63 13.10 -26.78 7.46
N LEU A 64 13.96 -25.88 6.95
CA LEU A 64 13.71 -24.44 6.93
C LEU A 64 12.49 -24.09 6.07
N ALA A 65 12.26 -24.79 4.96
CA ALA A 65 11.07 -24.61 4.14
C ALA A 65 9.76 -24.97 4.87
N ARG A 66 9.82 -25.83 5.90
CA ARG A 66 8.67 -26.23 6.74
C ARG A 66 8.38 -25.25 7.88
N LEU A 67 9.22 -24.23 8.12
CA LEU A 67 8.97 -23.20 9.14
C LEU A 67 7.77 -22.30 8.81
N GLY A 68 7.27 -22.32 7.57
CA GLY A 68 6.13 -21.53 7.14
C GLY A 68 5.72 -21.85 5.71
N THR A 69 5.21 -20.84 5.00
CA THR A 69 4.90 -20.95 3.56
C THR A 69 6.11 -20.53 2.74
N LEU A 70 6.71 -21.46 1.99
CA LEU A 70 7.79 -21.15 1.05
C LEU A 70 7.29 -20.19 -0.05
N LEU A 71 7.86 -18.99 -0.12
CA LEU A 71 7.60 -17.99 -1.17
C LEU A 71 8.55 -18.17 -2.37
N GLY A 72 9.77 -18.65 -2.11
CA GLY A 72 10.78 -18.86 -3.15
C GLY A 72 12.02 -19.57 -2.62
N ARG A 73 12.66 -20.35 -3.48
CA ARG A 73 13.93 -21.04 -3.23
C ARG A 73 14.84 -20.83 -4.43
N LYS A 74 16.04 -20.32 -4.19
CA LYS A 74 17.11 -20.20 -5.19
C LYS A 74 18.34 -20.90 -4.63
N VAL A 75 18.99 -21.71 -5.47
CA VAL A 75 20.19 -22.47 -5.12
C VAL A 75 21.24 -22.20 -6.19
N SER A 76 22.44 -21.85 -5.75
CA SER A 76 23.62 -21.64 -6.60
C SER A 76 24.74 -22.57 -6.13
N VAL A 77 25.47 -23.14 -7.07
CA VAL A 77 26.58 -24.05 -6.80
C VAL A 77 27.74 -23.65 -7.70
N ASP A 78 28.82 -23.22 -7.07
CA ASP A 78 30.04 -22.78 -7.75
C ASP A 78 31.17 -23.74 -7.41
N ASP A 79 31.72 -24.42 -8.42
CA ASP A 79 32.85 -25.31 -8.20
C ASP A 79 34.15 -24.51 -8.09
N VAL A 80 34.75 -24.55 -6.89
CA VAL A 80 36.03 -23.89 -6.56
C VAL A 80 37.20 -24.89 -6.56
N THR A 81 36.96 -26.17 -6.84
CA THR A 81 37.99 -27.23 -6.82
C THR A 81 39.12 -26.93 -7.80
N SER A 82 38.78 -26.47 -9.01
CA SER A 82 39.73 -26.02 -10.03
C SER A 82 40.60 -24.87 -9.54
N GLN A 83 40.00 -23.90 -8.84
CA GLN A 83 40.69 -22.72 -8.29
C GLN A 83 41.66 -23.12 -7.16
N VAL A 84 41.26 -24.05 -6.28
CA VAL A 84 42.13 -24.58 -5.21
C VAL A 84 43.35 -25.32 -5.78
N VAL A 85 43.17 -26.10 -6.86
CA VAL A 85 44.24 -26.84 -7.55
C VAL A 85 45.19 -25.91 -8.32
N ASP A 86 44.66 -24.88 -8.99
CA ASP A 86 45.48 -23.84 -9.62
C ASP A 86 46.30 -23.07 -8.57
N ALA A 87 45.66 -22.60 -7.50
CA ALA A 87 46.35 -21.95 -6.38
C ALA A 87 47.46 -22.85 -5.80
N GLN A 88 47.23 -24.16 -5.63
CA GLN A 88 48.26 -25.09 -5.17
C GLN A 88 49.46 -25.19 -6.12
N SER A 89 49.21 -25.13 -7.43
CA SER A 89 50.25 -25.20 -8.45
C SER A 89 51.07 -23.91 -8.51
N ARG A 90 50.43 -22.76 -8.30
CA ARG A 90 51.09 -21.45 -8.17
C ARG A 90 51.93 -21.35 -6.90
N ILE A 91 51.38 -21.78 -5.75
CA ILE A 91 52.09 -21.86 -4.45
C ILE A 91 53.40 -22.65 -4.60
N LYS A 92 53.35 -23.87 -5.16
CA LYS A 92 54.57 -24.68 -5.40
C LYS A 92 55.60 -23.98 -6.29
N SER A 93 55.14 -23.31 -7.35
CA SER A 93 56.00 -22.57 -8.27
C SER A 93 56.65 -21.36 -7.61
N GLN A 94 55.91 -20.67 -6.74
CA GLN A 94 56.35 -19.50 -5.99
C GLN A 94 57.33 -19.88 -4.87
N GLN A 95 57.05 -20.95 -4.11
CA GLN A 95 57.98 -21.55 -3.13
C GLN A 95 59.32 -21.89 -3.78
N ALA A 96 59.30 -22.60 -4.92
CA ALA A 96 60.51 -22.89 -5.67
C ALA A 96 61.23 -21.62 -6.20
N SER A 97 60.53 -20.48 -6.32
CA SER A 97 61.14 -19.20 -6.68
C SER A 97 61.76 -18.47 -5.49
N VAL A 98 61.12 -18.51 -4.32
CA VAL A 98 61.69 -18.05 -3.04
C VAL A 98 62.98 -18.81 -2.73
N ASP A 99 62.96 -20.15 -2.85
CA ASP A 99 64.14 -21.00 -2.62
C ASP A 99 65.30 -20.71 -3.59
N ARG A 100 65.00 -20.31 -4.83
CA ARG A 100 66.03 -19.87 -5.79
C ARG A 100 66.64 -18.53 -5.39
N VAL A 101 65.84 -17.55 -4.96
CA VAL A 101 66.36 -16.25 -4.50
C VAL A 101 67.24 -16.44 -3.26
N ARG A 102 66.81 -17.24 -2.28
CA ARG A 102 67.60 -17.54 -1.07
C ARG A 102 68.97 -18.15 -1.44
N LYS A 103 69.01 -19.12 -2.36
CA LYS A 103 70.28 -19.70 -2.86
C LYS A 103 71.17 -18.71 -3.63
N LEU A 104 70.59 -17.70 -4.28
CA LEU A 104 71.35 -16.63 -4.91
C LEU A 104 71.88 -15.63 -3.85
N MET A 105 71.14 -15.38 -2.76
CA MET A 105 71.63 -14.59 -1.63
C MET A 105 72.81 -15.26 -0.93
N ASP A 106 72.80 -16.58 -0.76
CA ASP A 106 73.93 -17.36 -0.21
C ASP A 106 75.22 -17.21 -1.05
N GLN A 107 75.10 -16.80 -2.32
CA GLN A 107 76.20 -16.61 -3.28
C GLN A 107 76.55 -15.13 -3.52
N ALA A 108 75.76 -14.19 -3.00
CA ALA A 108 75.92 -12.77 -3.27
C ALA A 108 77.04 -12.15 -2.44
N SER A 109 78.06 -11.60 -3.12
CA SER A 109 79.20 -10.93 -2.47
C SER A 109 79.11 -9.39 -2.47
N GLY A 110 78.26 -8.81 -3.31
CA GLY A 110 78.09 -7.36 -3.44
C GLY A 110 76.90 -6.84 -2.62
N LEU A 111 77.08 -5.74 -1.88
CA LEU A 111 76.00 -5.11 -1.11
C LEU A 111 74.80 -4.72 -1.98
N SER A 112 75.05 -4.24 -3.21
CA SER A 112 73.99 -3.92 -4.18
C SER A 112 73.18 -5.15 -4.59
N ASP A 113 73.83 -6.31 -4.72
CA ASP A 113 73.18 -7.56 -5.09
C ASP A 113 72.33 -8.08 -3.94
N VAL A 114 72.85 -8.02 -2.70
CA VAL A 114 72.12 -8.39 -1.48
C VAL A 114 70.85 -7.55 -1.32
N VAL A 115 70.94 -6.23 -1.41
CA VAL A 115 69.77 -5.32 -1.28
C VAL A 115 68.74 -5.60 -2.40
N SER A 116 69.20 -5.87 -3.62
CA SER A 116 68.32 -6.19 -4.74
C SER A 116 67.60 -7.53 -4.54
N LEU A 117 68.33 -8.56 -4.08
CA LEU A 117 67.78 -9.89 -3.80
C LEU A 117 66.87 -9.89 -2.56
N GLU A 118 67.13 -9.07 -1.55
CA GLU A 118 66.28 -8.91 -0.36
C GLU A 118 64.92 -8.28 -0.72
N SER A 119 64.92 -7.22 -1.54
CA SER A 119 63.70 -6.60 -2.07
C SER A 119 62.88 -7.59 -2.90
N GLU A 120 63.55 -8.36 -3.75
CA GLU A 120 62.94 -9.39 -4.59
C GLU A 120 62.43 -10.60 -3.78
N LEU A 121 63.14 -10.99 -2.71
CA LEU A 121 62.72 -12.03 -1.78
C LEU A 121 61.44 -11.61 -1.05
N SER A 122 61.44 -10.41 -0.45
CA SER A 122 60.28 -9.82 0.24
C SER A 122 59.04 -9.75 -0.66
N THR A 123 59.23 -9.31 -1.92
CA THR A 123 58.16 -9.31 -2.93
C THR A 123 57.64 -10.72 -3.21
N ARG A 124 58.52 -11.72 -3.31
CA ARG A 124 58.14 -13.11 -3.58
C ARG A 124 57.48 -13.82 -2.40
N GLU A 125 57.92 -13.54 -1.19
CA GLU A 125 57.33 -14.06 0.05
C GLU A 125 55.92 -13.46 0.24
N SER A 126 55.76 -12.15 0.07
CA SER A 126 54.45 -11.48 0.08
C SER A 126 53.46 -12.08 -0.94
N ALA A 127 53.93 -12.39 -2.15
CA ALA A 127 53.12 -13.03 -3.18
C ALA A 127 52.80 -14.51 -2.88
N LEU A 128 53.67 -15.22 -2.15
CA LEU A 128 53.41 -16.57 -1.67
C LEU A 128 52.33 -16.58 -0.60
N GLU A 129 52.48 -15.73 0.43
CA GLU A 129 51.51 -15.58 1.52
C GLU A 129 50.12 -15.21 1.00
N ALA A 130 50.03 -14.31 0.00
CA ALA A 130 48.78 -13.96 -0.65
C ALA A 130 48.09 -15.16 -1.33
N LEU A 131 48.86 -16.02 -2.02
CA LEU A 131 48.33 -17.24 -2.65
C LEU A 131 47.90 -18.29 -1.61
N GLU A 132 48.66 -18.45 -0.52
CA GLU A 132 48.34 -19.36 0.57
C GLU A 132 47.07 -18.92 1.31
N ALA A 133 46.91 -17.62 1.59
CA ALA A 133 45.70 -17.03 2.15
C ALA A 133 44.49 -17.18 1.20
N GLN A 134 44.68 -16.97 -0.11
CA GLN A 134 43.63 -17.21 -1.11
C GLN A 134 43.19 -18.68 -1.12
N GLN A 135 44.12 -19.63 -1.09
CA GLN A 135 43.82 -21.05 -1.02
C GLN A 135 43.06 -21.42 0.26
N ALA A 136 43.48 -20.89 1.42
CA ALA A 136 42.80 -21.11 2.69
C ALA A 136 41.35 -20.59 2.66
N SER A 137 41.13 -19.40 2.10
CA SER A 137 39.79 -18.82 1.91
C SER A 137 38.91 -19.69 1.00
N LEU A 138 39.43 -20.15 -0.14
CA LEU A 138 38.69 -21.02 -1.06
C LEU A 138 38.30 -22.38 -0.42
N ARG A 139 39.17 -22.95 0.43
CA ARG A 139 38.85 -24.16 1.21
C ARG A 139 37.74 -23.88 2.22
N ALA A 140 37.86 -22.83 3.04
CA ALA A 140 36.83 -22.46 4.02
C ALA A 140 35.45 -22.17 3.37
N GLN A 141 35.42 -21.70 2.12
CA GLN A 141 34.21 -21.54 1.31
C GLN A 141 33.68 -22.85 0.70
N ALA A 142 34.50 -23.89 0.58
CA ALA A 142 34.10 -25.22 0.15
C ALA A 142 33.60 -26.09 1.32
N ASP A 143 34.22 -25.96 2.49
CA ASP A 143 33.94 -26.74 3.70
C ASP A 143 32.58 -26.44 4.33
N LEU A 144 32.02 -25.25 4.09
CA LEU A 144 30.72 -24.81 4.59
C LEU A 144 29.85 -24.27 3.46
N ALA A 145 28.58 -24.66 3.45
CA ALA A 145 27.55 -24.07 2.61
C ALA A 145 26.84 -22.92 3.34
N THR A 146 26.42 -21.89 2.60
CA THR A 146 25.70 -20.74 3.15
C THR A 146 24.23 -20.78 2.75
N VAL A 147 23.33 -20.65 3.71
CA VAL A 147 21.89 -20.53 3.49
C VAL A 147 21.42 -19.18 4.04
N THR A 148 20.98 -18.30 3.16
CA THR A 148 20.35 -17.02 3.51
C THR A 148 18.84 -17.24 3.60
N LEU A 149 18.32 -17.29 4.82
CA LEU A 149 16.88 -17.40 5.09
C LEU A 149 16.29 -16.01 5.29
N ARG A 150 15.31 -15.66 4.46
CA ARG A 150 14.48 -14.45 4.58
C ARG A 150 13.12 -14.85 5.14
N LEU A 151 12.81 -14.36 6.33
CA LEU A 151 11.54 -14.50 7.00
C LEU A 151 10.72 -13.21 6.84
N SER A 152 9.45 -13.36 6.56
CA SER A 152 8.49 -12.25 6.48
C SER A 152 7.17 -12.65 7.09
N GLU A 153 6.52 -11.71 7.77
CA GLU A 153 5.14 -11.92 8.19
C GLU A 153 4.20 -11.92 6.97
N PRO A 154 3.04 -12.61 7.05
CA PRO A 154 1.98 -12.34 6.10
C PRO A 154 1.64 -10.85 6.20
N PRO A 155 1.50 -10.11 5.07
CA PRO A 155 0.89 -8.80 5.16
C PRO A 155 -0.45 -9.00 5.85
N VAL A 156 -0.72 -8.21 6.89
CA VAL A 156 -2.10 -8.10 7.36
C VAL A 156 -2.91 -7.79 6.12
N LYS A 157 -3.91 -8.63 5.83
CA LYS A 157 -4.89 -8.30 4.82
C LYS A 157 -5.56 -7.05 5.34
N ALA A 158 -5.03 -5.87 4.97
CA ALA A 158 -5.69 -4.58 5.08
C ALA A 158 -7.09 -4.86 4.59
N ALA A 159 -8.04 -4.84 5.54
CA ALA A 159 -9.25 -5.65 5.45
C ALA A 159 -9.79 -5.47 4.05
N VAL A 160 -9.75 -6.53 3.24
CA VAL A 160 -10.02 -6.39 1.82
C VAL A 160 -11.49 -6.05 1.76
N HIS A 161 -11.76 -4.74 1.76
CA HIS A 161 -12.68 -4.10 0.86
C HIS A 161 -12.43 -4.82 -0.45
N LYS A 162 -13.24 -5.85 -0.65
CA LYS A 162 -13.56 -6.32 -1.98
C LYS A 162 -14.14 -5.06 -2.61
N GLU A 163 -13.28 -4.23 -3.22
CA GLU A 163 -13.64 -3.62 -4.48
C GLU A 163 -14.24 -4.79 -5.25
N PRO A 164 -15.58 -4.82 -5.37
CA PRO A 164 -16.23 -6.00 -5.89
C PRO A 164 -15.63 -6.19 -7.27
N GLU A 165 -15.10 -7.41 -7.53
CA GLU A 165 -14.59 -7.76 -8.85
C GLU A 165 -15.56 -7.17 -9.87
N LYS A 166 -15.06 -6.33 -10.78
CA LYS A 166 -15.87 -5.75 -11.85
C LYS A 166 -16.21 -6.83 -12.89
N LYS A 167 -16.86 -7.89 -12.42
CA LYS A 167 -17.77 -8.73 -13.18
C LYS A 167 -18.74 -7.80 -13.88
N LYS A 168 -19.13 -8.19 -15.09
CA LYS A 168 -19.90 -7.36 -16.03
C LYS A 168 -21.39 -7.27 -15.63
N ASP A 169 -21.66 -7.06 -14.35
CA ASP A 169 -22.98 -6.97 -13.71
C ASP A 169 -23.65 -5.60 -13.94
N GLY A 170 -22.85 -4.59 -14.30
CA GLY A 170 -23.24 -3.17 -14.25
C GLY A 170 -24.41 -2.74 -15.14
N PHE A 171 -24.73 -3.48 -16.19
CA PHE A 171 -25.90 -3.18 -17.03
C PHE A 171 -27.18 -3.76 -16.41
N TRP A 172 -27.22 -5.06 -16.17
CA TRP A 172 -28.43 -5.76 -15.74
C TRP A 172 -28.86 -5.43 -14.30
N LYS A 173 -27.92 -5.16 -13.37
CA LYS A 173 -28.27 -4.64 -12.03
C LYS A 173 -28.80 -3.22 -12.08
N THR A 174 -28.28 -2.35 -12.95
CA THR A 174 -28.75 -0.97 -13.06
C THR A 174 -30.15 -0.89 -13.68
N VAL A 175 -30.41 -1.70 -14.72
CA VAL A 175 -31.77 -1.83 -15.31
C VAL A 175 -32.75 -2.46 -14.32
N GLY A 176 -32.34 -3.52 -13.61
CA GLY A 176 -33.18 -4.15 -12.58
C GLY A 176 -33.50 -3.22 -11.41
N GLY A 177 -32.50 -2.47 -10.91
CA GLY A 177 -32.65 -1.50 -9.83
C GLY A 177 -33.56 -0.32 -10.22
N ALA A 178 -33.32 0.29 -11.38
CA ALA A 178 -34.15 1.39 -11.87
C ALA A 178 -35.62 0.96 -12.10
N LEU A 179 -35.85 -0.29 -12.54
CA LEU A 179 -37.20 -0.84 -12.68
C LEU A 179 -37.86 -1.11 -11.32
N SER A 180 -37.11 -1.61 -10.32
CA SER A 180 -37.65 -1.81 -8.97
C SER A 180 -37.96 -0.50 -8.25
N ASP A 181 -37.10 0.52 -8.40
CA ASP A 181 -37.33 1.86 -7.84
C ASP A 181 -38.53 2.55 -8.51
N GLY A 182 -38.67 2.40 -9.84
CA GLY A 182 -39.86 2.87 -10.57
C GLY A 182 -41.15 2.19 -10.10
N TRP A 183 -41.11 0.88 -9.82
CA TRP A 183 -42.25 0.15 -9.27
C TRP A 183 -42.57 0.56 -7.82
N HIS A 184 -41.55 0.83 -7.01
CA HIS A 184 -41.73 1.34 -5.65
C HIS A 184 -42.35 2.75 -5.67
N ALA A 185 -41.85 3.65 -6.52
CA ALA A 185 -42.42 4.98 -6.71
C ALA A 185 -43.89 4.92 -7.15
N PHE A 186 -44.23 4.05 -8.11
CA PHE A 186 -45.61 3.81 -8.53
C PHE A 186 -46.51 3.35 -7.36
N TYR A 187 -46.06 2.38 -6.55
CA TYR A 187 -46.81 1.91 -5.38
C TYR A 187 -47.01 3.01 -4.33
N VAL A 188 -45.98 3.83 -4.09
CA VAL A 188 -46.06 4.99 -3.19
C VAL A 188 -47.06 6.03 -3.69
N THR A 189 -47.08 6.34 -5.00
CA THR A 189 -48.07 7.25 -5.58
C THR A 189 -49.50 6.70 -5.48
N VAL A 190 -49.72 5.42 -5.80
CA VAL A 190 -51.05 4.78 -5.67
C VAL A 190 -51.51 4.79 -4.21
N ARG A 191 -50.63 4.47 -3.26
CA ARG A 191 -50.94 4.54 -1.82
C ARG A 191 -51.25 5.96 -1.38
N ALA A 192 -50.50 6.96 -1.82
CA ALA A 192 -50.75 8.37 -1.51
C ALA A 192 -52.11 8.85 -2.05
N VAL A 193 -52.50 8.46 -3.27
CA VAL A 193 -53.84 8.74 -3.82
C VAL A 193 -54.92 8.05 -2.99
N LEU A 194 -54.74 6.78 -2.60
CA LEU A 194 -55.71 6.04 -1.79
C LEU A 194 -55.91 6.70 -0.41
N VAL A 195 -54.83 7.14 0.23
CA VAL A 195 -54.86 7.90 1.48
C VAL A 195 -55.55 9.24 1.29
N ALA A 196 -55.25 10.00 0.24
CA ALA A 196 -55.92 11.27 -0.05
C ALA A 196 -57.43 11.09 -0.28
N VAL A 197 -57.86 10.07 -1.02
CA VAL A 197 -59.28 9.72 -1.20
C VAL A 197 -59.93 9.38 0.14
N SER A 198 -59.25 8.59 1.00
CA SER A 198 -59.75 8.26 2.34
C SER A 198 -59.87 9.49 3.26
N ALA A 199 -58.99 10.50 3.09
CA ALA A 199 -59.02 11.74 3.85
C ALA A 199 -60.13 12.71 3.37
N VAL A 200 -60.47 12.69 2.07
CA VAL A 200 -61.55 13.53 1.50
C VAL A 200 -62.94 12.93 1.74
N LEU A 201 -63.05 11.60 1.81
CA LEU A 201 -64.29 10.86 2.10
C LEU A 201 -65.12 11.38 3.29
N PRO A 202 -64.57 11.63 4.50
CA PRO A 202 -65.34 12.17 5.62
C PRO A 202 -65.87 13.59 5.35
N PHE A 203 -65.15 14.43 4.62
CA PHE A 203 -65.63 15.77 4.26
C PHE A 203 -66.73 15.71 3.19
N LEU A 204 -66.64 14.79 2.22
CA LEU A 204 -67.73 14.54 1.27
C LEU A 204 -68.98 13.98 1.95
N ALA A 205 -68.83 13.08 2.92
CA ALA A 205 -69.94 12.59 3.74
C ALA A 205 -70.59 13.74 4.53
N LEU A 206 -69.79 14.60 5.17
CA LEU A 206 -70.28 15.77 5.90
C LEU A 206 -71.01 16.76 4.97
N ALA A 207 -70.44 17.04 3.79
CA ALA A 207 -71.05 17.91 2.78
C ALA A 207 -72.36 17.33 2.25
N ALA A 208 -72.44 16.01 2.02
CA ALA A 208 -73.67 15.33 1.63
C ALA A 208 -74.75 15.45 2.72
N ILE A 209 -74.39 15.27 3.99
CA ILE A 209 -75.29 15.48 5.14
C ILE A 209 -75.80 16.93 5.17
N VAL A 210 -74.92 17.93 4.99
CA VAL A 210 -75.31 19.35 4.93
C VAL A 210 -76.22 19.66 3.75
N VAL A 211 -75.95 19.11 2.56
CA VAL A 211 -76.81 19.30 1.37
C VAL A 211 -78.17 18.61 1.53
N VAL A 212 -78.22 17.44 2.17
CA VAL A 212 -79.48 16.75 2.53
C VAL A 212 -80.25 17.57 3.55
N ALA A 213 -79.63 18.00 4.65
CA ALA A 213 -80.23 18.86 5.65
C ALA A 213 -80.76 20.17 5.04
N TRP A 214 -79.99 20.81 4.14
CA TRP A 214 -80.42 22.01 3.41
C TRP A 214 -81.57 21.74 2.45
N ARG A 215 -81.59 20.59 1.75
CA ARG A 215 -82.73 20.19 0.90
C ARG A 215 -83.99 19.89 1.71
N LEU A 216 -83.87 19.30 2.91
CA LEU A 216 -84.99 19.15 3.82
C LEU A 216 -85.45 20.53 4.31
N LEU A 217 -84.59 21.38 4.86
CA LEU A 217 -84.96 22.74 5.29
C LEU A 217 -85.54 23.59 4.15
N ARG A 218 -85.07 23.42 2.91
CA ARG A 218 -85.61 24.13 1.73
C ARG A 218 -86.95 23.56 1.24
N ARG A 219 -87.26 22.27 1.49
CA ARG A 219 -88.62 21.73 1.35
C ARG A 219 -89.59 22.27 2.41
N TRP A 220 -89.05 22.74 3.55
CA TRP A 220 -89.82 23.25 4.69
C TRP A 220 -89.79 24.79 4.81
N ARG A 221 -89.21 25.50 3.83
CA ARG A 221 -89.31 26.96 3.74
C ARG A 221 -90.61 27.35 3.03
N PRO A 222 -91.59 27.98 3.73
CA PRO A 222 -92.78 28.49 3.08
C PRO A 222 -92.43 29.57 2.05
N ARG A 223 -93.20 29.61 0.96
CA ARG A 223 -93.14 30.68 -0.04
C ARG A 223 -93.79 31.93 0.56
N THR A 224 -93.05 33.03 0.70
CA THR A 224 -93.63 34.36 0.95
C THR A 224 -93.33 35.26 -0.25
N VAL A 225 -94.38 35.58 -0.99
CA VAL A 225 -94.41 36.49 -2.15
C VAL A 225 -94.36 37.96 -1.67
N PRO A 226 -93.80 38.92 -2.42
CA PRO A 226 -93.50 40.26 -1.90
C PRO A 226 -94.56 41.34 -2.19
N ALA A 227 -94.29 42.54 -1.66
CA ALA A 227 -94.70 43.89 -2.09
C ALA A 227 -95.76 44.65 -1.25
N GLY A 228 -95.44 45.93 -0.96
CA GLY A 228 -96.28 46.93 -0.28
C GLY A 228 -95.43 48.02 0.41
N ARG A 229 -95.50 49.29 -0.03
CA ARG A 229 -94.61 50.42 0.37
C ARG A 229 -95.37 51.77 0.31
N PRO A 230 -94.76 52.91 0.73
CA PRO A 230 -94.66 53.52 2.08
C PRO A 230 -95.87 54.48 2.30
N PRO A 231 -95.84 55.83 2.57
CA PRO A 231 -94.79 56.84 2.93
C PRO A 231 -94.46 56.81 4.47
N ALA A 232 -93.92 57.79 5.20
CA ALA A 232 -93.49 59.19 4.95
C ALA A 232 -92.22 59.58 5.77
N MET A 233 -92.08 60.86 6.18
CA MET A 233 -90.97 61.44 7.00
C MET A 233 -91.51 62.51 8.00
N PRO A 234 -90.71 63.10 8.93
CA PRO A 234 -89.70 64.13 8.60
C PRO A 234 -88.32 64.03 9.33
N ARG A 235 -87.42 64.97 8.99
CA ARG A 235 -85.96 65.05 9.22
C ARG A 235 -85.55 65.70 10.55
N THR A 236 -84.27 65.57 10.96
CA THR A 236 -83.27 66.69 11.04
C THR A 236 -81.86 66.27 11.54
N ALA A 237 -80.84 67.00 11.03
CA ALA A 237 -79.45 67.17 11.50
C ALA A 237 -78.35 66.10 11.29
N ALA A 238 -77.13 66.62 11.06
CA ALA A 238 -75.82 65.97 10.91
C ALA A 238 -74.86 66.53 12.02
N PRO A 239 -73.51 66.29 12.11
CA PRO A 239 -72.53 66.19 11.01
C PRO A 239 -71.35 65.17 11.13
N LEU A 240 -70.62 65.14 10.01
CA LEU A 240 -69.23 64.70 9.64
C LEU A 240 -68.07 65.05 10.63
N PRO A 241 -66.74 64.81 10.35
CA PRO A 241 -66.04 63.89 9.39
C PRO A 241 -64.64 63.28 9.84
N LYS A 242 -63.98 62.47 8.97
CA LYS A 242 -62.60 62.64 8.36
C LYS A 242 -61.72 61.37 8.18
N HIS A 243 -60.94 61.42 7.09
CA HIS A 243 -59.90 60.52 6.51
C HIS A 243 -58.52 60.65 7.25
N PRO A 244 -57.36 60.05 6.86
CA PRO A 244 -57.02 59.41 5.56
C PRO A 244 -56.05 58.20 5.51
N SER A 245 -55.85 57.72 4.28
CA SER A 245 -54.78 56.84 3.76
C SER A 245 -53.58 57.62 3.19
N VAL A 246 -52.36 57.04 3.12
CA VAL A 246 -51.25 57.42 2.17
C VAL A 246 -50.14 56.33 2.11
N PRO A 247 -49.27 56.23 1.06
CA PRO A 247 -48.59 54.97 0.66
C PRO A 247 -47.05 55.00 0.36
N GLY A 248 -46.47 53.80 0.12
CA GLY A 248 -45.22 53.54 -0.67
C GLY A 248 -43.86 53.72 0.04
N PRO A 249 -42.68 53.45 -0.61
CA PRO A 249 -42.40 52.69 -1.85
C PRO A 249 -41.19 51.69 -1.72
N ARG A 250 -40.49 51.38 -2.83
CA ARG A 250 -39.42 50.36 -3.03
C ARG A 250 -37.97 50.84 -2.73
N GLY A 251 -37.02 49.91 -2.52
CA GLY A 251 -35.64 50.01 -3.06
C GLY A 251 -34.47 49.64 -2.12
N GLY A 252 -33.38 49.09 -2.70
CA GLY A 252 -32.08 48.77 -2.02
C GLY A 252 -32.04 47.38 -1.37
N ALA A 253 -31.21 46.39 -1.71
CA ALA A 253 -29.82 46.31 -2.22
C ALA A 253 -28.73 46.38 -1.13
N ASP A 254 -27.91 45.31 -1.11
CA ASP A 254 -26.54 45.17 -0.61
C ASP A 254 -26.25 45.36 0.91
N LEU A 255 -25.82 44.30 1.59
CA LEU A 255 -24.38 44.06 1.92
C LEU A 255 -24.14 43.05 3.07
N HIS A 256 -23.02 42.34 2.92
CA HIS A 256 -22.16 41.69 3.94
C HIS A 256 -22.79 40.72 4.96
N GLN A 257 -22.51 39.44 4.73
CA GLN A 257 -22.40 38.44 5.80
C GLN A 257 -20.93 38.06 5.99
N ASP A 258 -20.39 38.34 7.17
CA ASP A 258 -19.14 37.76 7.65
C ASP A 258 -19.29 36.25 7.89
N ALA A 259 -18.31 35.47 7.44
CA ALA A 259 -17.87 34.23 8.09
C ALA A 259 -16.53 33.77 7.49
N ALA A 260 -15.47 33.81 8.30
CA ALA A 260 -14.13 33.39 7.90
C ALA A 260 -14.01 31.86 7.73
N GLN A 261 -13.12 31.44 6.82
CA GLN A 261 -12.20 30.32 7.04
C GLN A 261 -11.10 30.28 5.97
N ASP A 262 -9.86 30.59 6.37
CA ASP A 262 -8.66 30.25 5.60
C ASP A 262 -8.43 28.73 5.61
N PRO A 263 -7.83 28.20 4.54
CA PRO A 263 -6.70 27.31 4.77
C PRO A 263 -5.48 27.67 3.92
N TRP A 264 -4.31 27.44 4.51
CA TRP A 264 -2.99 27.62 3.93
C TRP A 264 -2.85 27.06 2.50
N THR A 265 -2.45 27.91 1.56
CA THR A 265 -1.97 27.50 0.23
C THR A 265 -0.46 27.25 0.26
N GLU A 266 -0.05 26.01 -0.01
CA GLU A 266 1.35 25.69 -0.35
C GLU A 266 1.78 26.35 -1.68
N PRO A 267 3.06 26.74 -1.81
CA PRO A 267 3.62 27.19 -3.09
C PRO A 267 3.86 26.01 -4.05
N PRO A 268 3.69 26.19 -5.37
CA PRO A 268 3.86 25.11 -6.35
C PRO A 268 5.31 24.64 -6.48
N ALA A 269 5.50 23.32 -6.63
CA ALA A 269 6.79 22.68 -6.79
C ALA A 269 7.49 23.02 -8.13
N ALA A 270 8.82 23.05 -8.11
CA ALA A 270 9.66 23.27 -9.29
C ALA A 270 9.61 22.09 -10.28
N PRO A 271 9.78 22.32 -11.60
CA PRO A 271 9.78 21.27 -12.60
C PRO A 271 11.03 20.36 -12.51
N PRO A 272 10.94 19.09 -12.95
CA PRO A 272 12.03 18.13 -12.85
C PRO A 272 13.20 18.44 -13.79
N VAL A 273 14.42 18.24 -13.29
CA VAL A 273 15.67 18.33 -14.07
C VAL A 273 15.80 17.10 -14.99
N PRO A 274 16.10 17.27 -16.29
CA PRO A 274 16.32 16.15 -17.19
C PRO A 274 17.64 15.41 -16.88
N PRO A 275 17.73 14.09 -17.15
CA PRO A 275 18.95 13.33 -16.90
C PRO A 275 20.10 13.81 -17.79
N ALA A 276 21.31 13.87 -17.22
CA ALA A 276 22.52 14.17 -17.97
C ALA A 276 22.77 13.11 -19.06
N LYS A 277 23.15 13.56 -20.26
CA LYS A 277 23.68 12.66 -21.30
C LYS A 277 25.02 12.07 -20.83
N PRO A 278 25.34 10.81 -21.17
CA PRO A 278 26.70 10.32 -21.00
C PRO A 278 27.65 11.16 -21.87
N SER A 279 28.81 11.48 -21.30
CA SER A 279 29.91 12.12 -22.02
C SER A 279 30.63 11.08 -22.88
N ASP A 280 30.32 11.06 -24.18
CA ASP A 280 31.23 10.47 -25.17
C ASP A 280 32.51 11.30 -25.23
N GLY A 281 33.66 10.67 -24.98
CA GLY A 281 34.96 11.24 -25.34
C GLY A 281 36.03 11.20 -24.26
N GLU A 282 36.71 10.06 -24.12
CA GLU A 282 38.17 10.08 -24.00
C GLU A 282 38.77 8.84 -24.70
N GLN A 283 39.11 9.00 -25.98
CA GLN A 283 40.00 8.08 -26.67
C GLN A 283 41.44 8.49 -26.35
N GLY A 284 42.07 7.79 -25.40
CA GLY A 284 43.52 7.86 -25.18
C GLY A 284 44.27 7.13 -26.32
N PRO A 285 45.45 7.62 -26.75
CA PRO A 285 46.12 7.13 -27.94
C PRO A 285 46.76 5.75 -27.77
N SER A 286 46.97 5.08 -28.90
CA SER A 286 47.77 3.86 -29.00
C SER A 286 49.26 4.20 -29.10
N ASP A 287 50.08 3.51 -28.31
CA ASP A 287 51.51 3.22 -28.50
C ASP A 287 51.79 1.81 -27.93
#